data_AF-A0A9W9N523-F1
#
_entry.id   AF-A0A9W9N523-F1
#
_cell.length_a   1.000
_cell.length_b   1.000
_cell.length_c   1.000
_cell.angle_alpha   90.00
_cell.angle_beta   90.00
_cell.angle_gamma   90.00
#
_symmetry.space_group_name_H-M   'P 1'
#
loop_
_entity.id
_entity.type
_entity.pdbx_description
1 polymer ?
#
loop_
_entity_poly.entity_id
_entity_poly.type
_entity_poly.pdbx_seq_one_letter_code
_entity_poly.pdbx_strand_id
1 'polypeptide(L)'
;MLSQRELLHEFSNHMIRRQRVPTALISVTVRPVEALYRALEKCYASQEDPEEIWIAIIFVPDDANTKPHHARELAQQLMDNKDANAFRYEYLFEREIPRSYLEHNVSLKELIKRGLSDGMFLDAERSFPGTLEEFRRVIMSAILLDAYDAGRWLGGISRAFGAGAPVYEIANKIFSDSLGNFRHIDQNHQYVNVYWANDQGDLEFHGGIEFGSICDIENGIRDKLDSWLDI
;
A
#
# COMPACT_ATOMS: atom_id res chain seq x y z
N MET A 1 -13.64 -25.12 -3.05
CA MET A 1 -13.31 -24.29 -4.22
C MET A 1 -14.54 -24.14 -5.09
N LEU A 2 -14.75 -22.97 -5.66
CA LEU A 2 -15.78 -22.63 -6.64
C LEU A 2 -15.42 -23.26 -7.99
N SER A 3 -16.42 -23.61 -8.80
CA SER A 3 -16.19 -23.93 -10.20
C SER A 3 -15.79 -22.67 -10.98
N GLN A 4 -15.13 -22.82 -12.13
CA GLN A 4 -14.70 -21.67 -12.96
C GLN A 4 -15.87 -20.73 -13.30
N ARG A 5 -17.05 -21.29 -13.58
CA ARG A 5 -18.25 -20.51 -13.90
C ARG A 5 -18.75 -19.72 -12.69
N GLU A 6 -18.76 -20.32 -11.50
CA GLU A 6 -19.13 -19.63 -10.26
C GLU A 6 -18.11 -18.55 -9.91
N LEU A 7 -16.82 -18.83 -10.05
CA LEU A 7 -15.73 -17.87 -9.81
C LEU A 7 -15.87 -16.63 -10.69
N LEU A 8 -16.11 -16.78 -11.99
CA LEU A 8 -16.32 -15.66 -12.91
C LEU A 8 -17.61 -14.89 -12.58
N HIS A 9 -18.66 -15.57 -12.13
CA HIS A 9 -19.90 -14.92 -11.72
C HIS A 9 -19.71 -14.06 -10.46
N GLU A 10 -19.09 -14.63 -9.43
CA GLU A 10 -18.73 -13.92 -8.20
C GLU A 10 -17.80 -12.74 -8.50
N PHE A 11 -16.80 -12.94 -9.36
CA PHE A 11 -15.85 -11.90 -9.74
C PHE A 11 -16.53 -10.75 -10.51
N SER A 12 -17.45 -11.05 -11.42
CA SER A 12 -18.23 -10.02 -12.13
C SER A 12 -18.98 -9.10 -11.16
N ASN A 13 -19.57 -9.66 -10.11
CA ASN A 13 -20.21 -8.88 -9.05
C ASN A 13 -19.19 -8.13 -8.18
N HIS A 14 -18.03 -8.74 -7.92
CA HIS A 14 -16.95 -8.19 -7.11
C HIS A 14 -16.32 -6.93 -7.71
N MET A 15 -16.24 -6.86 -9.05
CA MET A 15 -15.68 -5.70 -9.76
C MET A 15 -16.53 -4.42 -9.62
N ILE A 16 -17.80 -4.54 -9.21
CA ILE A 16 -18.70 -3.40 -9.08
C ILE A 16 -18.28 -2.57 -7.85
N ARG A 17 -17.77 -1.35 -8.09
CA ARG A 17 -17.40 -0.43 -7.02
C ARG A 17 -18.61 -0.14 -6.12
N ARG A 18 -18.43 -0.27 -4.80
CA ARG A 18 -19.49 -0.13 -3.77
C ARG A 18 -20.63 -1.15 -3.89
N GLN A 19 -20.34 -2.33 -4.43
CA GLN A 19 -21.26 -3.46 -4.37
C GLN A 19 -21.71 -3.71 -2.93
N ARG A 20 -23.02 -3.86 -2.73
CA ARG A 20 -23.65 -4.12 -1.42
C ARG A 20 -23.97 -5.59 -1.20
N VAL A 21 -24.04 -6.38 -2.27
CA VAL A 21 -24.23 -7.83 -2.21
C VAL A 21 -22.87 -8.47 -1.92
N PRO A 22 -22.69 -9.14 -0.76
CA PRO A 22 -21.46 -9.84 -0.47
C PRO A 22 -21.16 -10.90 -1.53
N THR A 23 -19.91 -10.97 -1.96
CA THR A 23 -19.42 -12.03 -2.83
C THR A 23 -18.70 -13.10 -2.01
N ALA A 24 -18.54 -14.29 -2.57
CA ALA A 24 -17.69 -15.34 -2.01
C ALA A 24 -16.17 -15.06 -2.16
N LEU A 25 -15.79 -13.85 -2.57
CA LEU A 25 -14.40 -13.44 -2.83
C LEU A 25 -13.92 -12.39 -1.84
N ILE A 26 -12.70 -12.56 -1.36
CA ILE A 26 -12.00 -11.61 -0.49
C ILE A 26 -10.82 -11.03 -1.26
N SER A 27 -10.85 -9.71 -1.46
CA SER A 27 -9.80 -8.94 -2.13
C SER A 27 -8.65 -8.65 -1.19
N VAL A 28 -7.43 -8.94 -1.65
CA VAL A 28 -6.19 -8.49 -1.04
C VAL A 28 -5.33 -7.79 -2.08
N THR A 29 -4.42 -6.93 -1.62
CA THR A 29 -3.50 -6.20 -2.49
C THR A 29 -2.06 -6.45 -2.10
N VAL A 30 -1.17 -6.56 -3.09
CA VAL A 30 0.29 -6.63 -2.85
C VAL A 30 0.92 -5.26 -2.60
N ARG A 31 0.10 -4.20 -2.62
CA ARG A 31 0.49 -2.79 -2.56
C ARG A 31 0.14 -2.17 -1.21
N PRO A 32 1.12 -1.99 -0.29
CA PRO A 32 0.82 -1.48 1.04
C PRO A 32 0.32 -0.03 1.04
N VAL A 33 0.74 0.80 0.08
CA VAL A 33 0.24 2.19 -0.03
C VAL A 33 -1.23 2.19 -0.41
N GLU A 34 -1.67 1.22 -1.22
CA GLU A 34 -3.09 1.03 -1.51
C GLU A 34 -3.89 0.60 -0.28
N ALA A 35 -3.35 -0.34 0.51
CA ALA A 35 -4.00 -0.80 1.74
C ALA A 35 -4.13 0.35 2.76
N LEU A 36 -3.06 1.14 2.94
CA LEU A 36 -3.05 2.34 3.78
C LEU A 36 -4.04 3.39 3.28
N TYR A 37 -4.03 3.68 1.98
CA TYR A 37 -4.96 4.62 1.36
C TYR A 37 -6.42 4.23 1.63
N ARG A 38 -6.79 2.96 1.36
CA ARG A 38 -8.15 2.46 1.60
C ARG A 38 -8.53 2.50 3.08
N ALA A 39 -7.60 2.20 3.99
CA ALA A 39 -7.84 2.28 5.43
C ALA A 39 -8.09 3.72 5.90
N LEU A 40 -7.25 4.66 5.46
CA LEU A 40 -7.39 6.07 5.81
C LEU A 40 -8.61 6.71 5.13
N GLU A 41 -8.95 6.32 3.90
CA GLU A 41 -10.18 6.77 3.20
C GLU A 41 -11.43 6.39 4.01
N LYS A 42 -11.49 5.18 4.56
CA LYS A 42 -12.59 4.77 5.45
C LYS A 42 -12.67 5.65 6.69
N CYS A 43 -11.55 5.92 7.33
CA CYS A 43 -11.49 6.77 8.52
C CYS A 43 -11.89 8.22 8.24
N TYR A 44 -11.27 8.88 7.25
CA TYR A 44 -11.46 10.31 6.99
C TYR A 44 -12.70 10.61 6.14
N ALA A 45 -12.92 9.87 5.05
CA ALA A 45 -14.02 10.15 4.13
C ALA A 45 -15.33 9.46 4.54
N SER A 46 -15.24 8.24 5.07
CA SER A 46 -16.43 7.47 5.48
C SER A 46 -16.75 7.59 6.97
N GLN A 47 -15.88 8.24 7.77
CA GLN A 47 -16.05 8.44 9.21
C GLN A 47 -16.20 7.11 9.96
N GLU A 48 -15.57 6.04 9.46
CA GLU A 48 -15.49 4.75 10.15
C GLU A 48 -14.53 4.84 11.35
N ASP A 49 -14.83 4.12 12.43
CA ASP A 49 -13.99 4.12 13.63
C ASP A 49 -12.62 3.47 13.34
N PRO A 50 -11.49 4.17 13.58
CA PRO A 50 -10.15 3.60 13.38
C PRO A 50 -9.83 2.37 14.25
N GLU A 51 -10.60 2.09 15.31
CA GLU A 51 -10.50 0.83 16.07
C GLU A 51 -11.05 -0.38 15.31
N GLU A 52 -12.04 -0.15 14.45
CA GLU A 52 -12.73 -1.18 13.66
C GLU A 52 -12.06 -1.41 12.29
N ILE A 53 -11.13 -0.54 11.89
CA ILE A 53 -10.36 -0.67 10.66
C ILE A 53 -9.04 -1.38 10.95
N TRP A 54 -8.84 -2.52 10.30
CA TRP A 54 -7.64 -3.35 10.47
C TRP A 54 -6.88 -3.51 9.17
N ILE A 55 -5.55 -3.50 9.25
CA ILE A 55 -4.66 -3.92 8.18
C ILE A 55 -4.06 -5.27 8.58
N ALA A 56 -4.36 -6.29 7.78
CA ALA A 56 -3.79 -7.63 7.91
C ALA A 56 -2.65 -7.82 6.91
N ILE A 57 -1.50 -8.25 7.41
CA ILE A 57 -0.35 -8.68 6.61
C ILE A 57 -0.42 -10.19 6.54
N ILE A 58 -0.40 -10.71 5.31
CA ILE A 58 -0.52 -12.13 5.06
C ILE A 58 0.67 -12.65 4.26
N PHE A 59 1.11 -13.84 4.64
CA PHE A 59 2.08 -14.65 3.90
C PHE A 59 1.35 -15.78 3.19
N VAL A 60 1.51 -15.85 1.87
CA VAL A 60 0.93 -16.91 1.04
C VAL A 60 2.06 -17.86 0.64
N PRO A 61 2.10 -19.10 1.18
CA PRO A 61 3.10 -20.07 0.78
C PRO A 61 2.90 -20.47 -0.68
N ASP A 62 3.98 -20.89 -1.34
CA ASP A 62 3.94 -21.54 -2.64
C ASP A 62 3.43 -22.98 -2.51
N ASP A 63 2.16 -23.13 -2.11
CA ASP A 63 1.43 -24.40 -2.16
C ASP A 63 0.37 -24.39 -3.28
N ALA A 64 0.12 -25.56 -3.85
CA ALA A 64 -0.78 -25.72 -4.99
C ALA A 64 -2.27 -25.73 -4.61
N ASN A 65 -2.61 -25.84 -3.32
CA ASN A 65 -3.96 -26.20 -2.89
C ASN A 65 -4.81 -25.01 -2.43
N THR A 66 -4.18 -23.87 -2.12
CA THR A 66 -4.90 -22.72 -1.55
C THR A 66 -4.40 -21.36 -2.07
N LYS A 67 -3.78 -21.37 -3.25
CA LYS A 67 -3.28 -20.16 -3.89
C LYS A 67 -4.44 -19.22 -4.27
N PRO A 68 -4.38 -17.94 -3.91
CA PRO A 68 -5.38 -16.98 -4.35
C PRO A 68 -5.35 -16.78 -5.86
N HIS A 69 -6.50 -16.43 -6.43
CA HIS A 69 -6.63 -16.12 -7.85
C HIS A 69 -6.06 -14.74 -8.14
N HIS A 70 -5.28 -14.60 -9.21
CA HIS A 70 -4.86 -13.28 -9.66
C HIS A 70 -6.06 -12.58 -10.35
N ALA A 71 -6.53 -11.46 -9.81
CA ALA A 71 -7.77 -10.82 -10.27
C ALA A 71 -7.72 -10.40 -11.75
N ARG A 72 -6.56 -9.92 -12.21
CA ARG A 72 -6.29 -9.66 -13.64
C ARG A 72 -6.58 -10.84 -14.56
N GLU A 73 -6.23 -12.07 -14.18
CA GLU A 73 -6.45 -13.25 -15.03
C GLU A 73 -7.94 -13.58 -15.17
N LEU A 74 -8.73 -13.33 -14.11
CA LEU A 74 -10.19 -13.42 -14.18
C LEU A 74 -10.78 -12.29 -15.01
N ALA A 75 -10.26 -11.07 -14.87
CA ALA A 75 -10.70 -9.92 -15.67
C ALA A 75 -10.44 -10.12 -17.16
N GLN A 76 -9.30 -10.68 -17.55
CA GLN A 76 -8.99 -11.00 -18.95
C GLN A 76 -9.98 -11.98 -19.60
N GLN A 77 -10.74 -12.73 -18.81
CA GLN A 77 -11.80 -13.62 -19.32
C GLN A 77 -13.14 -12.90 -19.54
N LEU A 78 -13.29 -11.68 -19.01
CA LEU A 78 -14.54 -10.90 -19.03
C LEU A 78 -14.43 -9.60 -19.83
N MET A 79 -13.24 -9.05 -20.00
CA MET A 79 -13.00 -7.74 -20.63
C MET A 79 -11.67 -7.67 -21.36
N ASP A 80 -11.45 -6.56 -22.07
CA ASP A 80 -10.20 -6.30 -22.79
C ASP A 80 -9.00 -6.18 -21.83
N ASN A 81 -7.81 -6.58 -22.32
CA ASN A 81 -6.59 -6.60 -21.52
C ASN A 81 -6.19 -5.22 -20.95
N LYS A 82 -6.57 -4.13 -21.63
CA LYS A 82 -6.31 -2.77 -21.13
C LYS A 82 -7.09 -2.49 -19.84
N ASP A 83 -8.35 -2.90 -19.78
CA ASP A 83 -9.21 -2.70 -18.62
C ASP A 83 -8.86 -3.70 -17.50
N ALA A 84 -8.50 -4.93 -17.86
CA ALA A 84 -8.02 -5.93 -16.92
C ALA A 84 -6.77 -5.50 -16.13
N ASN A 85 -5.94 -4.60 -16.68
CA ASN A 85 -4.76 -4.08 -16.00
C ASN A 85 -5.08 -3.26 -14.73
N ALA A 86 -6.32 -2.82 -14.54
CA ALA A 86 -6.76 -2.20 -13.29
C ALA A 86 -6.62 -3.16 -12.09
N PHE A 87 -6.75 -4.47 -12.33
CA PHE A 87 -6.72 -5.54 -11.32
C PHE A 87 -5.33 -6.17 -11.13
N ARG A 88 -4.27 -5.57 -11.68
CA ARG A 88 -2.93 -6.17 -11.75
C ARG A 88 -2.22 -6.37 -10.40
N TYR A 89 -2.72 -5.75 -9.34
CA TYR A 89 -2.15 -5.85 -7.99
C TYR A 89 -3.09 -6.55 -7.00
N GLU A 90 -4.23 -7.02 -7.50
CA GLU A 90 -5.27 -7.61 -6.68
C GLU A 90 -5.24 -9.14 -6.81
N TYR A 91 -5.38 -9.78 -5.66
CA TYR A 91 -5.51 -11.23 -5.52
C TYR A 91 -6.79 -11.53 -4.75
N LEU A 92 -7.41 -12.66 -5.07
CA LEU A 92 -8.72 -13.02 -4.58
C LEU A 92 -8.66 -14.38 -3.88
N PHE A 93 -9.06 -14.40 -2.61
CA PHE A 93 -9.32 -15.63 -1.87
C PHE A 93 -10.78 -16.02 -2.00
N GLU A 94 -11.05 -17.32 -2.06
CA GLU A 94 -12.40 -17.83 -1.98
C GLU A 94 -12.81 -18.04 -0.52
N ARG A 95 -13.93 -17.41 -0.12
CA ARG A 95 -14.65 -17.55 1.16
C ARG A 95 -13.92 -17.06 2.41
N GLU A 96 -12.65 -17.41 2.58
CA GLU A 96 -11.84 -17.01 3.73
C GLU A 96 -10.35 -16.95 3.39
N ILE A 97 -9.61 -16.16 4.16
CA ILE A 97 -8.14 -16.22 4.18
C ILE A 97 -7.77 -17.21 5.29
N PRO A 98 -6.98 -18.27 5.00
CA PRO A 98 -6.54 -19.21 6.03
C PRO A 98 -5.84 -18.47 7.18
N ARG A 99 -6.20 -18.81 8.43
CA ARG A 99 -5.58 -18.18 9.61
C ARG A 99 -4.07 -18.37 9.67
N SER A 100 -3.57 -19.49 9.14
CA SER A 100 -2.14 -19.77 9.01
C SER A 100 -1.39 -18.78 8.12
N TYR A 101 -2.10 -18.01 7.28
CA TYR A 101 -1.50 -17.01 6.40
C TYR A 101 -1.39 -15.65 7.08
N LEU A 102 -2.10 -15.44 8.20
CA LEU A 102 -2.02 -14.19 8.93
C LEU A 102 -0.67 -14.12 9.66
N GLU A 103 0.21 -13.27 9.16
CA GLU A 103 1.53 -13.03 9.74
C GLU A 103 1.44 -11.95 10.82
N HIS A 104 0.70 -10.87 10.53
CA HIS A 104 0.54 -9.75 11.44
C HIS A 104 -0.77 -9.02 11.20
N ASN A 105 -1.30 -8.36 12.22
CA ASN A 105 -2.39 -7.40 12.06
C ASN A 105 -2.21 -6.20 12.98
N VAL A 106 -2.79 -5.09 12.58
CA VAL A 106 -2.74 -3.86 13.35
C VAL A 106 -3.97 -3.02 13.03
N SER A 107 -4.59 -2.44 14.06
CA SER A 107 -5.69 -1.50 13.87
C SER A 107 -5.16 -0.16 13.38
N LEU A 108 -5.99 0.58 12.65
CA LEU A 108 -5.64 1.92 12.18
C LEU A 108 -5.39 2.86 13.37
N LYS A 109 -6.14 2.73 14.46
CA LYS A 109 -5.90 3.49 15.70
C LYS A 109 -4.48 3.28 16.22
N GLU A 110 -4.02 2.04 16.28
CA GLU A 110 -2.70 1.72 16.83
C GLU A 110 -1.57 2.17 15.89
N LEU A 111 -1.80 2.08 14.57
CA LEU A 111 -0.92 2.68 13.56
C LEU A 111 -0.73 4.19 13.80
N ILE A 112 -1.84 4.93 13.96
CA ILE A 112 -1.82 6.38 14.21
C ILE A 112 -1.08 6.70 15.51
N LYS A 113 -1.41 5.98 16.59
CA LYS A 113 -0.78 6.14 17.91
C LYS A 113 0.75 5.94 17.86
N ARG A 114 1.24 5.05 17.00
CA ARG A 114 2.66 4.69 16.88
C ARG A 114 3.48 5.58 15.94
N GLY A 115 2.91 6.68 15.44
CA GLY A 115 3.65 7.69 14.71
C GLY A 115 3.32 7.81 13.23
N LEU A 116 2.27 7.14 12.75
CA LEU A 116 1.55 7.58 11.54
C LEU A 116 0.68 8.78 11.94
N SER A 117 1.32 9.93 12.22
CA SER A 117 0.64 11.06 12.87
C SER A 117 -0.59 11.51 12.08
N ASP A 118 -1.63 11.90 12.81
CA ASP A 118 -2.82 12.53 12.24
C ASP A 118 -2.40 13.78 11.47
N GLY A 119 -2.53 13.76 10.15
CA GLY A 119 -2.03 14.81 9.26
C GLY A 119 -0.89 14.41 8.32
N MET A 120 -0.19 13.31 8.58
CA MET A 120 0.98 12.88 7.78
C MET A 120 0.64 12.58 6.31
N PHE A 121 -0.60 12.16 6.06
CA PHE A 121 -1.09 11.80 4.73
C PHE A 121 -2.14 12.75 4.19
N LEU A 122 -2.23 13.95 4.75
CA LEU A 122 -3.06 15.00 4.19
C LEU A 122 -2.25 15.77 3.15
N ASP A 123 -2.94 16.32 2.16
CA ASP A 123 -2.33 17.23 1.20
C ASP A 123 -1.94 18.57 1.84
N ALA A 124 -1.39 19.48 1.03
CA ALA A 124 -0.97 20.81 1.47
C ALA A 124 -2.13 21.64 2.06
N GLU A 125 -3.38 21.36 1.70
CA GLU A 125 -4.59 22.01 2.20
C GLU A 125 -5.17 21.32 3.44
N ARG A 126 -4.48 20.28 3.95
CA ARG A 126 -4.93 19.42 5.05
C ARG A 126 -6.20 18.63 4.72
N SER A 127 -6.40 18.33 3.45
CA SER A 127 -7.48 17.45 2.98
C SER A 127 -6.93 16.05 2.71
N PHE A 128 -7.77 15.02 2.89
CA PHE A 128 -7.38 13.65 2.55
C PHE A 128 -7.37 13.51 1.01
N PRO A 129 -6.30 12.95 0.41
CA PRO A 129 -6.20 12.80 -1.04
C PRO A 129 -7.41 12.08 -1.66
N GLY A 130 -8.00 12.66 -2.70
CA GLY A 130 -9.18 12.12 -3.39
C GLY A 130 -8.88 10.88 -4.22
N THR A 131 -7.60 10.67 -4.55
CA THR A 131 -7.12 9.53 -5.33
C THR A 131 -5.87 8.90 -4.72
N LEU A 132 -5.67 7.62 -5.04
CA LEU A 132 -4.46 6.88 -4.69
C LEU A 132 -3.19 7.48 -5.34
N GLU A 133 -3.33 8.13 -6.50
CA GLU A 133 -2.19 8.80 -7.14
C GLU A 133 -1.76 10.04 -6.34
N GLU A 134 -2.70 10.87 -5.90
CA GLU A 134 -2.43 12.01 -5.01
C GLU A 134 -1.86 11.54 -3.66
N PHE A 135 -2.38 10.45 -3.10
CA PHE A 135 -1.87 9.87 -1.85
C PHE A 135 -0.40 9.44 -1.96
N ARG A 136 -0.03 8.85 -3.10
CA ARG A 136 1.37 8.53 -3.40
C ARG A 136 2.23 9.79 -3.52
N ARG A 137 1.72 10.86 -4.12
CA ARG A 137 2.44 12.15 -4.18
C ARG A 137 2.70 12.69 -2.78
N VAL A 138 1.73 12.64 -1.86
CA VAL A 138 1.93 13.06 -0.47
C VAL A 138 3.07 12.28 0.20
N ILE A 139 3.09 10.95 0.05
CA ILE A 139 4.18 10.12 0.58
C ILE A 139 5.52 10.49 -0.07
N MET A 140 5.56 10.61 -1.40
CA MET A 140 6.80 10.93 -2.11
C MET A 140 7.32 12.33 -1.76
N SER A 141 6.44 13.33 -1.62
CA SER A 141 6.82 14.65 -1.15
C SER A 141 7.44 14.58 0.23
N ALA A 142 6.88 13.80 1.16
CA ALA A 142 7.45 13.63 2.49
C ALA A 142 8.83 12.95 2.46
N ILE A 143 9.04 11.98 1.57
CA ILE A 143 10.35 11.35 1.35
C ILE A 143 11.35 12.34 0.74
N LEU A 144 10.92 13.17 -0.20
CA LEU A 144 11.78 14.12 -0.91
C LEU A 144 12.12 15.37 -0.08
N LEU A 145 11.38 15.67 0.99
CA LEU A 145 11.72 16.75 1.93
C LEU A 145 13.12 16.57 2.51
N ASP A 146 13.51 15.32 2.79
CA ASP A 146 14.87 14.94 3.14
C ASP A 146 15.24 13.62 2.45
N ALA A 147 15.63 13.73 1.18
CA ALA A 147 15.98 12.57 0.37
C ALA A 147 17.20 11.81 0.89
N TYR A 148 18.03 12.39 1.76
CA TYR A 148 19.16 11.71 2.39
C TYR A 148 18.70 10.87 3.58
N ASP A 149 17.70 11.34 4.35
CA ASP A 149 17.08 10.59 5.45
C ASP A 149 15.86 9.73 5.01
N ALA A 150 15.63 9.58 3.71
CA ALA A 150 14.54 8.80 3.14
C ALA A 150 14.43 7.39 3.75
N GLY A 151 15.55 6.69 3.90
CA GLY A 151 15.61 5.37 4.53
C GLY A 151 15.13 5.41 5.98
N ARG A 152 15.62 6.37 6.78
CA ARG A 152 15.20 6.51 8.18
C ARG A 152 13.70 6.78 8.31
N TRP A 153 13.17 7.65 7.44
CA TRP A 153 11.74 7.96 7.41
C TRP A 153 10.89 6.73 7.07
N LEU A 154 11.28 5.96 6.04
CA LEU A 154 10.61 4.71 5.64
C LEU A 154 10.65 3.66 6.76
N GLY A 155 11.81 3.52 7.42
CA GLY A 155 11.98 2.64 8.57
C GLY A 155 11.06 3.04 9.73
N GLY A 156 10.98 4.34 10.02
CA GLY A 156 10.15 4.86 11.11
C GLY A 156 8.65 4.64 10.90
N ILE A 157 8.14 4.85 9.68
CA ILE A 157 6.73 4.55 9.34
C ILE A 157 6.45 3.07 9.42
N SER A 158 7.32 2.26 8.84
CA SER A 158 7.09 0.82 8.78
C SER A 158 7.12 0.21 10.18
N ARG A 159 7.89 0.80 11.10
CA ARG A 159 7.89 0.43 12.51
C ARG A 159 6.53 0.64 13.20
N ALA A 160 5.70 1.58 12.74
CA ALA A 160 4.37 1.80 13.31
C ALA A 160 3.46 0.56 13.22
N PHE A 161 3.72 -0.34 12.26
CA PHE A 161 3.01 -1.62 12.17
C PHE A 161 3.22 -2.51 13.40
N GLY A 162 4.34 -2.35 14.13
CA GLY A 162 4.54 -2.96 15.45
C GLY A 162 5.63 -4.02 15.52
N ALA A 163 5.87 -4.50 16.74
CA ALA A 163 6.78 -5.62 17.00
C ALA A 163 6.21 -6.91 16.40
N GLY A 164 6.98 -7.57 15.53
CA GLY A 164 6.57 -8.80 14.83
C GLY A 164 6.13 -8.58 13.39
N ALA A 165 5.85 -7.34 12.97
CA ALA A 165 5.59 -7.05 11.56
C ALA A 165 6.88 -7.21 10.72
N PRO A 166 6.78 -7.59 9.44
CA PRO A 166 7.91 -7.63 8.50
C PRO A 166 8.32 -6.20 8.07
N VAL A 167 8.81 -5.41 9.03
CA VAL A 167 9.00 -3.96 8.92
C VAL A 167 9.91 -3.55 7.74
N TYR A 168 10.96 -4.32 7.47
CA TYR A 168 11.88 -4.02 6.37
C TYR A 168 11.21 -4.21 5.00
N GLU A 169 10.39 -5.23 4.86
CA GLU A 169 9.67 -5.52 3.62
C GLU A 169 8.54 -4.52 3.40
N ILE A 170 7.84 -4.11 4.47
CA ILE A 170 6.87 -3.03 4.44
C ILE A 170 7.53 -1.74 3.96
N ALA A 171 8.69 -1.36 4.49
CA ALA A 171 9.41 -0.14 4.10
C ALA A 171 9.75 -0.11 2.61
N ASN A 172 10.34 -1.20 2.10
CA ASN A 172 10.70 -1.33 0.69
C ASN A 172 9.46 -1.31 -0.22
N LYS A 173 8.37 -1.97 0.19
CA LYS A 173 7.12 -1.98 -0.56
C LYS A 173 6.41 -0.63 -0.52
N ILE A 174 6.45 0.11 0.60
CA ILE A 174 5.94 1.48 0.68
C ILE A 174 6.70 2.36 -0.31
N PHE A 175 8.03 2.33 -0.29
CA PHE A 175 8.84 3.12 -1.21
C PHE A 175 8.51 2.82 -2.68
N SER A 176 8.62 1.55 -3.08
CA SER A 176 8.40 1.13 -4.47
C SER A 176 6.97 1.38 -4.96
N ASP A 177 5.96 1.20 -4.09
CA ASP A 177 4.56 1.46 -4.43
C ASP A 177 4.25 2.97 -4.51
N SER A 178 4.86 3.80 -3.63
CA SER A 178 4.74 5.25 -3.66
C SER A 178 5.30 5.88 -4.94
N LEU A 179 6.37 5.30 -5.49
CA LEU A 179 6.91 5.75 -6.78
C LEU A 179 5.90 5.62 -7.93
N GLY A 180 4.93 4.69 -7.86
CA GLY A 180 3.85 4.58 -8.84
C GLY A 180 4.33 4.66 -10.30
N ASN A 181 3.81 5.65 -11.04
CA ASN A 181 4.23 5.99 -12.41
C ASN A 181 5.21 7.20 -12.44
N PHE A 182 5.63 7.71 -11.29
CA PHE A 182 6.41 8.94 -11.14
C PHE A 182 7.92 8.75 -11.36
N ARG A 183 8.40 7.50 -11.52
CA ARG A 183 9.82 7.22 -11.48
C ARG A 183 10.49 7.20 -12.87
N HIS A 184 11.69 7.76 -12.91
CA HIS A 184 12.72 7.43 -13.89
C HIS A 184 13.94 6.89 -13.14
N ILE A 185 14.43 5.71 -13.52
CA ILE A 185 15.59 5.09 -12.87
C ILE A 185 16.82 5.40 -13.71
N ASP A 186 17.74 6.19 -13.14
CA ASP A 186 19.06 6.39 -13.71
C ASP A 186 20.01 5.31 -13.15
N GLN A 187 20.20 4.25 -13.93
CA GLN A 187 21.06 3.13 -13.54
C GLN A 187 22.53 3.50 -13.47
N ASN A 188 22.97 4.52 -14.20
CA ASN A 188 24.38 4.92 -14.23
C ASN A 188 24.77 5.66 -12.95
N HIS A 189 23.85 6.46 -12.42
CA HIS A 189 24.07 7.25 -11.21
C HIS A 189 23.45 6.62 -9.95
N GLN A 190 22.75 5.49 -10.06
CA GLN A 190 22.03 4.84 -8.95
C GLN A 190 21.02 5.78 -8.26
N TYR A 191 20.26 6.52 -9.08
CA TYR A 191 19.24 7.46 -8.64
C TYR A 191 17.84 7.04 -9.12
N VAL A 192 16.84 7.33 -8.29
CA VAL A 192 15.44 7.42 -8.72
C VAL A 192 15.08 8.89 -8.83
N ASN A 193 14.85 9.37 -10.06
CA ASN A 193 14.29 10.69 -10.31
C ASN A 193 12.76 10.59 -10.26
N VAL A 194 12.14 11.55 -9.57
CA VAL A 194 10.71 11.56 -9.33
C VAL A 194 10.08 12.73 -10.08
N TYR A 195 9.05 12.42 -10.85
CA TYR A 195 8.33 13.36 -11.70
C TYR A 195 6.83 13.22 -11.55
N TRP A 196 6.12 14.34 -11.55
CA TRP A 196 4.68 14.36 -11.74
C TRP A 196 4.25 15.65 -12.40
N ALA A 197 3.05 15.63 -12.98
CA ALA A 197 2.51 16.77 -13.70
C ALA A 197 2.23 17.95 -12.74
N ASN A 198 2.59 19.15 -13.17
CA ASN A 198 2.14 20.39 -12.54
C ASN A 198 0.66 20.69 -12.87
N ASP A 199 0.13 21.81 -12.37
CA ASP A 199 -1.26 22.23 -12.58
C ASP A 199 -1.60 22.45 -14.07
N GLN A 200 -0.59 22.65 -14.92
CA GLN A 200 -0.72 22.83 -16.37
C GLN A 200 -0.64 21.49 -17.14
N GLY A 201 -0.37 20.38 -16.45
CA GLY A 201 -0.25 19.05 -17.03
C GLY A 201 1.15 18.71 -17.54
N ASP A 202 2.12 19.61 -17.38
CA ASP A 202 3.49 19.39 -17.83
C ASP A 202 4.26 18.57 -16.79
N LEU A 203 4.99 17.55 -17.26
CA LEU A 203 5.80 16.68 -16.40
C LEU A 203 6.99 17.47 -15.82
N GLU A 204 7.03 17.62 -14.51
CA GLU A 204 8.05 18.37 -13.79
C GLU A 204 8.90 17.45 -12.91
N PHE A 205 10.17 17.80 -12.72
CA PHE A 205 11.09 17.11 -11.81
C PHE A 205 10.93 17.62 -10.38
N HIS A 206 10.67 16.73 -9.43
CA HIS A 206 10.42 17.07 -8.02
C HIS A 206 11.53 16.63 -7.07
N GLY A 207 12.49 15.84 -7.55
CA GLY A 207 13.65 15.44 -6.77
C GLY A 207 14.22 14.09 -7.17
N GLY A 208 15.38 13.78 -6.60
CA GLY A 208 16.08 12.53 -6.82
C GLY A 208 16.39 11.85 -5.48
N ILE A 209 16.26 10.53 -5.46
CA ILE A 209 16.61 9.70 -4.30
C ILE A 209 17.74 8.78 -4.72
N GLU A 210 18.88 8.91 -4.05
CA GLU A 210 20.01 8.01 -4.24
C GLU A 210 19.68 6.65 -3.63
N PHE A 211 20.09 5.56 -4.26
CA PHE A 211 19.84 4.22 -3.72
C PHE A 211 20.49 4.04 -2.34
N GLY A 212 21.63 4.71 -2.10
CA GLY A 212 22.31 4.74 -0.81
C GLY A 212 21.43 5.29 0.32
N SER A 213 20.61 6.30 0.05
CA SER A 213 19.69 6.88 1.05
C SER A 213 18.62 5.90 1.54
N ILE A 214 18.34 4.84 0.77
CA ILE A 214 17.36 3.81 1.13
C ILE A 214 18.00 2.77 2.07
N CYS A 215 19.33 2.65 2.09
CA CYS A 215 20.04 1.69 2.94
C CYS A 215 19.83 1.97 4.45
N ASP A 216 19.44 3.18 4.83
CA ASP A 216 19.20 3.58 6.22
C ASP A 216 17.83 3.17 6.79
N ILE A 217 17.06 2.32 6.09
CA ILE A 217 15.81 1.74 6.61
C ILE A 217 16.02 1.07 7.97
N GLU A 218 17.09 0.30 8.12
CA GLU A 218 17.38 -0.36 9.40
C GLU A 218 17.65 0.64 10.52
N ASN A 219 18.34 1.75 10.22
CA ASN A 219 18.62 2.80 11.19
C ASN A 219 17.31 3.46 11.64
N GLY A 220 16.40 3.79 10.71
CA GLY A 220 15.07 4.32 11.06
C GLY A 220 14.21 3.39 11.91
N ILE A 221 14.30 2.08 11.66
CA ILE A 221 13.62 1.06 12.48
C ILE A 221 14.18 1.07 13.92
N ARG A 222 15.51 1.17 14.08
CA ARG A 222 16.19 1.21 15.39
C ARG A 222 15.91 2.50 16.14
N ASP A 223 16.02 3.66 15.48
CA ASP A 223 15.78 4.96 16.12
C ASP A 223 14.37 5.03 16.75
N LYS A 224 13.37 4.46 16.07
CA LYS A 224 12.00 4.39 16.62
C LYS A 224 11.86 3.40 17.78
N LEU A 225 12.60 2.30 17.78
CA LEU A 225 12.62 1.37 18.91
C LEU A 225 13.14 2.06 20.18
N ASP A 226 14.24 2.79 20.08
CA ASP A 226 14.84 3.47 21.21
C ASP A 226 13.90 4.57 21.76
N SER A 227 13.25 5.31 20.86
CA SER A 227 12.26 6.34 21.25
C SER A 227 11.03 5.80 22.01
N TRP A 228 10.73 4.50 21.90
CA TRP A 228 9.63 3.86 22.63
C TRP A 228 10.05 3.30 23.99
N LEU A 229 11.35 3.06 24.19
CA LEU A 229 11.92 2.55 25.44
C LEU A 229 12.29 3.68 26.40
N ASP A 230 12.44 4.91 25.90
CA ASP A 230 12.69 6.12 26.68
C ASP A 230 11.40 6.79 27.23
N ILE A 231 10.28 6.06 27.28
CA ILE A 231 8.98 6.50 27.84
C ILE A 231 8.64 5.69 29.09
#